data_AF-A0A0D3BGI4-F1
#
_entry.id   AF-A0A0D3BGI4-F1
#
_cell.length_a   1.000
_cell.length_b   1.000
_cell.length_c   1.000
_cell.angle_alpha   90.00
_cell.angle_beta   90.00
_cell.angle_gamma   90.00
#
_symmetry.space_group_name_H-M   'P 1'
#
loop_
_entity.id
_entity.type
_entity.pdbx_description
1 polymer ?
#
loop_
_entity_poly.entity_id
_entity_poly.type
_entity_poly.pdbx_seq_one_letter_code
_entity_poly.pdbx_strand_id
1 'polypeptide(L)'
;MKKSVINGFTSVGRANHYMPFFKAGYIVKVDRFEVARCSSMYKITDHLFLIRFISLTIIDEFITGAPEINLQSRLDCSIISK
;
A
#
# COMPACT_ATOMS: atom_id res chain seq x y z
N MET A 1 -13.53 -4.38 -14.73
CA MET A 1 -12.33 -4.33 -13.87
C MET A 1 -12.77 -4.25 -12.41
N LYS A 2 -12.35 -5.20 -11.57
CA LYS A 2 -12.51 -5.04 -10.11
C LYS A 2 -11.46 -4.03 -9.63
N LYS A 3 -11.89 -2.98 -8.95
CA LYS A 3 -11.00 -2.09 -8.23
C LYS A 3 -10.51 -2.86 -7.00
N SER A 4 -9.21 -3.14 -6.92
CA SER A 4 -8.62 -3.70 -5.71
C SER A 4 -8.25 -2.54 -4.78
N VAL A 5 -8.80 -2.52 -3.58
CA VAL A 5 -8.52 -1.51 -2.56
C VAL A 5 -7.65 -2.15 -1.48
N ILE A 6 -6.59 -1.46 -1.06
CA ILE A 6 -5.77 -1.88 0.07
C ILE A 6 -5.64 -0.73 1.06
N ASN A 7 -5.78 -1.04 2.34
CA ASN A 7 -5.72 -0.04 3.41
C ASN A 7 -4.32 0.01 4.01
N GLY A 8 -3.82 1.23 4.22
CA GLY A 8 -2.55 1.52 4.90
C GLY A 8 -2.80 2.02 6.32
N PHE A 9 -2.00 1.55 7.28
CA PHE A 9 -2.05 1.97 8.67
C PHE A 9 -0.70 2.48 9.14
N THR A 10 -0.73 3.52 9.96
CA THR A 10 0.42 4.03 10.70
C THR A 10 0.13 3.98 12.20
N SER A 11 1.17 3.78 13.02
CA SER A 11 1.01 3.93 14.46
C SER A 11 0.80 5.40 14.81
N VAL A 12 0.07 5.66 15.89
CA VAL A 12 -0.26 7.04 16.33
C VAL A 12 1.00 7.89 16.48
N GLY A 13 2.08 7.33 17.06
CA GLY A 13 3.35 8.04 17.25
C GLY A 13 4.07 8.43 15.94
N ARG A 14 3.68 7.86 14.79
CA ARG A 14 4.26 8.17 13.48
C ARG A 14 3.29 8.88 12.54
N ALA A 15 2.03 9.06 12.94
CA ALA A 15 1.01 9.66 12.07
C ALA A 15 1.44 11.04 11.56
N ASN A 16 1.93 11.90 12.44
CA ASN A 16 2.38 13.25 12.09
C ASN A 16 3.56 13.28 11.11
N HIS A 17 4.40 12.23 11.08
CA HIS A 17 5.52 12.16 10.15
C HIS A 17 5.05 11.87 8.72
N TYR A 18 4.05 11.01 8.56
CA TYR A 18 3.59 10.57 7.24
C TYR A 18 2.42 11.37 6.70
N MET A 19 1.58 11.95 7.57
CA MET A 19 0.37 12.67 7.18
C MET A 19 0.59 13.78 6.14
N PRO A 20 1.68 14.58 6.18
CA PRO A 20 1.92 15.62 5.18
C PRO A 20 2.04 15.11 3.73
N PHE A 21 2.47 13.86 3.53
CA PHE A 21 2.67 13.29 2.20
C PHE A 21 1.37 12.74 1.56
N PHE A 22 0.28 12.61 2.34
CA PHE A 22 -0.97 12.04 1.84
C PHE A 22 -2.01 13.13 1.59
N LYS A 23 -2.34 13.31 0.31
CA LYS A 23 -3.44 14.18 -0.13
C LYS A 23 -4.36 13.44 -1.09
N ALA A 24 -5.66 13.66 -0.95
CA ALA A 24 -6.64 13.05 -1.86
C ALA A 24 -6.35 13.44 -3.31
N GLY A 25 -6.36 12.45 -4.21
CA GLY A 25 -6.06 12.64 -5.64
C GLY A 25 -4.57 12.64 -6.00
N TYR A 26 -3.66 12.47 -5.03
CA TYR A 26 -2.22 12.41 -5.27
C TYR A 26 -1.77 10.95 -5.35
N ILE A 27 -0.84 10.68 -6.27
CA ILE A 27 -0.17 9.39 -6.37
C ILE A 27 1.19 9.52 -5.67
N VAL A 28 1.44 8.64 -4.72
CA VAL A 28 2.68 8.59 -3.94
C VAL A 28 3.32 7.23 -4.09
N LYS A 29 4.66 7.18 -4.07
CA LYS A 29 5.40 5.93 -3.99
C LYS A 29 5.67 5.63 -2.52
N VAL A 30 5.33 4.42 -2.08
CA VAL A 30 5.62 3.94 -0.73
C VAL A 30 6.59 2.76 -0.84
N ASP A 31 7.71 2.85 -0.13
CA ASP A 31 8.73 1.80 -0.05
C ASP A 31 8.96 1.34 1.40
N ARG A 32 9.53 0.15 1.59
CA ARG A 32 9.92 -0.42 2.89
C ARG A 32 8.75 -0.45 3.90
N PHE A 33 7.62 -0.98 3.45
CA PHE A 33 6.45 -1.22 4.29
C PHE A 33 6.32 -2.70 4.66
N GLU A 34 5.55 -2.97 5.72
CA GLU A 34 5.15 -4.34 6.05
C GLU A 34 3.77 -4.66 5.50
N VAL A 35 3.54 -5.92 5.15
CA VAL A 35 2.20 -6.45 4.88
C VAL A 35 1.74 -7.23 6.10
N ALA A 36 0.54 -6.93 6.58
CA ALA A 36 -0.08 -7.64 7.67
C ALA A 36 -1.40 -8.27 7.25
N ARG A 37 -1.76 -9.38 7.90
CA ARG A 37 -3.10 -9.93 7.85
C ARG A 37 -3.90 -9.43 9.05
N CYS A 38 -5.08 -8.86 8.80
CA CYS A 38 -6.03 -8.53 9.84
C CYS A 38 -6.72 -9.82 10.31
N SER A 39 -6.80 -10.04 11.63
CA SER A 39 -7.72 -11.05 12.15
C SER A 39 -9.14 -10.56 11.91
N SER A 40 -10.01 -11.43 11.43
CA SER A 40 -11.39 -11.12 11.04
C SER A 40 -12.28 -10.50 12.13
N MET A 41 -11.75 -10.34 13.35
CA MET A 41 -12.38 -9.62 14.45
C MET A 41 -12.60 -8.14 14.14
N TYR A 42 -11.69 -7.51 13.40
CA TYR A 42 -11.85 -6.12 12.99
C TYR A 42 -12.18 -6.09 11.49
N LYS A 43 -13.48 -6.12 11.15
CA LYS A 43 -13.98 -5.99 9.77
C LYS A 43 -13.80 -4.57 9.24
N ILE A 44 -12.57 -4.07 9.23
CA ILE A 44 -12.25 -2.73 8.72
C ILE A 44 -12.39 -2.72 7.18
N THR A 45 -12.29 -3.88 6.54
CA THR A 45 -12.24 -4.04 5.09
C THR A 45 -12.61 -5.47 4.69
N ASP A 46 -13.25 -5.63 3.53
CA ASP A 46 -13.51 -6.95 2.91
C ASP A 46 -12.22 -7.70 2.53
N HIS A 47 -11.11 -6.98 2.49
CA HIS A 47 -9.78 -7.51 2.25
C HIS A 47 -9.04 -7.76 3.56
N LEU A 48 -8.46 -8.96 3.69
CA LEU A 48 -7.75 -9.41 4.88
C LEU A 48 -6.33 -8.84 5.01
N PHE A 49 -5.80 -8.19 3.96
CA PHE A 49 -4.45 -7.66 3.95
C PHE A 49 -4.43 -6.14 4.10
N LEU A 50 -3.46 -5.65 4.86
CA LEU A 50 -3.20 -4.24 5.04
C LEU A 50 -1.70 -3.95 4.96
N ILE A 51 -1.37 -2.71 4.61
CA ILE A 51 0.00 -2.19 4.61
C ILE A 51 0.24 -1.49 5.95
N ARG A 52 1.37 -1.74 6.61
CA ARG A 52 1.79 -1.03 7.82
C ARG A 52 3.02 -0.18 7.54
N PHE A 53 2.93 1.09 7.93
CA PHE A 53 4.08 1.98 7.92
C PHE A 53 4.91 1.74 9.17
N ILE A 54 6.15 1.34 8.95
CA ILE A 54 7.17 1.14 9.96
C ILE A 54 8.09 2.36 10.00
N SER A 55 9.03 2.41 10.93
CA SER A 55 9.94 3.57 11.05
C SER A 55 10.90 3.71 9.86
N LEU A 56 11.04 2.66 9.06
CA LEU A 56 11.87 2.64 7.85
C LEU A 56 11.06 2.88 6.56
N THR A 57 9.75 3.11 6.68
CA THR A 57 8.91 3.36 5.50
C THR A 57 9.28 4.69 4.87
N ILE A 58 9.47 4.68 3.56
CA ILE A 58 9.83 5.86 2.78
C ILE A 58 8.63 6.22 1.91
N ILE A 59 8.20 7.48 1.99
CA ILE A 59 7.16 8.02 1.13
C ILE A 59 7.82 9.08 0.24
N ASP A 60 7.72 8.86 -1.06
CA ASP A 60 8.13 9.83 -2.05
C ASP A 60 6.86 10.48 -2.61
N GLU A 61 6.69 11.77 -2.32
CA GLU A 61 5.61 12.55 -2.89
C GLU A 61 5.95 12.81 -4.34
N PHE A 62 4.96 12.58 -5.22
CA PHE A 62 4.98 12.97 -6.62
C PHE A 62 5.60 11.95 -7.58
N ILE A 63 4.72 11.27 -8.31
CA ILE A 63 5.09 10.57 -9.53
C ILE A 63 4.47 11.29 -10.73
N THR A 64 5.02 12.44 -11.16
CA THR A 64 4.75 12.93 -12.52
C THR A 64 5.38 11.99 -13.53
N GLY A 65 4.59 11.51 -14.48
CA GLY A 65 5.08 10.56 -15.48
C GLY A 65 5.34 9.16 -14.94
N ALA A 66 4.65 8.77 -13.85
CA ALA A 66 4.65 7.39 -13.37
C ALA A 66 4.34 6.44 -14.54
N PRO A 67 5.04 5.30 -14.64
CA PRO A 67 4.60 4.23 -15.53
C PRO A 67 3.15 3.90 -15.18
N GLU A 68 2.25 4.13 -16.12
CA GLU A 68 0.87 3.69 -16.00
C GLU A 68 0.93 2.16 -15.85
N ILE A 69 0.44 1.66 -14.72
CA ILE A 69 0.40 0.22 -14.48
C ILE A 69 -0.62 -0.34 -15.46
N ASN A 70 -0.15 -0.77 -16.63
CA ASN A 70 -0.99 -1.35 -17.66
C ASN A 70 -1.53 -2.69 -17.15
N LEU A 71 -2.81 -2.67 -16.75
CA LEU A 71 -3.54 -3.81 -16.20
C LEU A 71 -3.66 -5.01 -17.16
N GLN A 72 -3.23 -4.87 -18.42
CA GLN A 72 -3.19 -5.95 -19.40
C GLN A 72 -1.95 -6.85 -19.23
N SER A 73 -0.93 -6.42 -18.50
CA SER A 73 0.22 -7.25 -18.15
C SER A 73 -0.18 -8.29 -17.10
N ARG A 74 -0.49 -9.50 -17.56
CA ARG A 74 -0.64 -10.66 -16.69
C ARG A 74 0.64 -10.84 -15.88
N LEU A 75 0.51 -10.84 -14.55
CA LEU A 75 1.54 -11.41 -13.68
C LEU A 75 1.49 -12.93 -13.89
N ASP A 76 2.31 -13.44 -14.81
CA ASP A 76 2.65 -14.86 -14.83
C ASP A 76 3.63 -15.12 -13.68
N CYS A 77 3.09 -15.09 -12.44
CA CYS A 77 3.80 -15.55 -11.26
C CYS A 77 3.99 -17.06 -11.37
N SER A 78 5.08 -17.48 -12.01
CA SER A 78 5.59 -18.84 -11.86
C SER A 78 6.07 -19.00 -10.43
N ILE A 79 5.32 -19.78 -9.65
CA ILE A 79 5.72 -20.24 -8.33
C ILE A 79 6.98 -21.07 -8.52
N ILE A 80 8.16 -20.51 -8.24
CA ILE A 80 9.35 -21.32 -8.01
C ILE A 80 9.25 -21.79 -6.55
N SER A 81 8.46 -22.85 -6.34
CA SER A 81 8.64 -23.72 -5.17
C SER A 81 9.84 -24.63 -5.47
N LYS A 82 10.86 -24.56 -4.62
CA LYS A 82 11.79 -25.67 -4.41
C LYS A 82 11.25 -26.56 -3.30
#